data_AF-A0A7C1EA02-F1
#
_entry.id   AF-A0A7C1EA02-F1
#
_cell.length_a   1.000
_cell.length_b   1.000
_cell.length_c   1.000
_cell.angle_alpha   90.00
_cell.angle_beta   90.00
_cell.angle_gamma   90.00
#
_symmetry.space_group_name_H-M   'P 1'
#
loop_
_entity.id
_entity.type
_entity.pdbx_description
1 polymer ?
#
loop_
_entity_poly.entity_id
_entity_poly.type
_entity_poly.pdbx_seq_one_letter_code
_entity_poly.pdbx_strand_id
1 'polypeptide(L)'
;MKKALMVVVLAVWGCGCGMVRPAATEVQKQNAWAHWRTCDLTGQTARQEAASDTLQALTALTAQQSEAFVLDYGVPSERPAMETVEAVLAEAPKLAQQAAVDAQRKPDAWAMADGAMELGIGLAGLLGGVYGLRLTTFLKQAKQKSDALKEIVEGNELFKQLCPTAMDQFKQAHANQSAATKRLVTETKG
;
A
#
# COMPACT_ATOMS: atom_id res chain seq x y z
N MET A 1 24.53 19.82 16.43
CA MET A 1 23.16 19.97 15.85
C MET A 1 23.16 20.11 14.33
N LYS A 2 23.76 21.15 13.72
CA LYS A 2 23.80 21.30 12.24
C LYS A 2 24.40 20.09 11.50
N LYS A 3 25.48 19.50 12.03
CA LYS A 3 26.14 18.32 11.43
C LYS A 3 25.29 17.04 11.53
N ALA A 4 24.52 16.85 12.60
CA ALA A 4 23.65 15.68 12.77
C ALA A 4 22.39 15.77 11.89
N LEU A 5 21.79 16.96 11.79
CA LEU A 5 20.67 17.22 10.87
C LEU A 5 21.09 17.02 9.40
N MET A 6 22.30 17.46 9.04
CA MET A 6 22.86 17.27 7.70
C MET A 6 23.11 15.80 7.38
N VAL A 7 23.54 14.99 8.35
CA VAL A 7 23.71 13.53 8.19
C VAL A 7 22.36 12.83 8.02
N VAL A 8 21.32 13.21 8.76
CA VAL A 8 19.95 12.65 8.58
C VAL A 8 19.37 13.03 7.22
N VAL A 9 19.53 14.30 6.79
CA VAL A 9 19.08 14.75 5.47
C VAL A 9 19.85 14.04 4.35
N LEU A 10 21.17 13.88 4.49
CA LEU A 10 21.99 13.10 3.55
C LEU A 10 21.69 11.61 3.57
N ALA A 11 21.24 11.03 4.69
CA ALA A 11 20.82 9.63 4.76
C ALA A 11 19.44 9.43 4.10
N VAL A 12 18.53 10.39 4.23
CA VAL A 12 17.21 10.34 3.57
C VAL A 12 17.33 10.63 2.07
N TRP A 13 18.27 11.48 1.64
CA TRP A 13 18.45 11.88 0.23
C TRP A 13 19.55 11.12 -0.52
N GLY A 14 20.56 10.59 0.19
CA GLY A 14 21.68 9.84 -0.40
C GLY A 14 21.35 8.37 -0.66
N CYS A 15 20.25 7.89 -0.09
CA CYS A 15 19.67 6.62 -0.47
C CYS A 15 18.67 6.88 -1.60
N GLY A 16 19.04 6.50 -2.83
CA GLY A 16 18.25 6.78 -4.03
C GLY A 16 16.76 6.42 -3.94
N CYS A 17 15.98 6.90 -4.91
CA CYS A 17 14.52 6.86 -5.00
C CYS A 17 13.82 5.48 -4.86
N GLY A 18 14.51 4.42 -4.48
CA GLY A 18 13.97 3.06 -4.32
C GLY A 18 13.61 2.65 -2.88
N MET A 19 13.83 3.47 -1.84
CA MET A 19 13.67 3.00 -0.46
C MET A 19 12.30 3.15 0.19
N VAL A 20 11.40 3.99 -0.35
CA VAL A 20 10.04 4.10 0.21
C VAL A 20 9.05 3.44 -0.74
N ARG A 21 9.11 2.10 -0.79
CA ARG A 21 7.99 1.31 -1.32
C ARG A 21 6.99 1.12 -0.18
N PRO A 22 5.71 1.44 -0.37
CA PRO A 22 4.68 1.06 0.59
C PRO A 22 4.80 -0.45 0.89
N ALA A 23 4.61 -0.83 2.15
CA ALA A 23 4.57 -2.24 2.50
C ALA A 23 3.52 -2.96 1.65
N ALA A 24 3.78 -4.23 1.33
CA ALA A 24 2.81 -5.04 0.60
C ALA A 24 1.46 -5.08 1.32
N THR A 25 0.38 -4.93 0.57
CA THR A 25 -0.98 -5.12 1.11
C THR A 25 -1.20 -6.58 1.48
N GLU A 26 -2.18 -6.87 2.35
CA GLU A 26 -2.49 -8.27 2.70
C GLU A 26 -2.88 -9.09 1.46
N VAL A 27 -3.59 -8.50 0.49
CA VAL A 27 -3.92 -9.16 -0.78
C VAL A 27 -2.66 -9.48 -1.60
N GLN A 28 -1.67 -8.58 -1.62
CA GLN A 28 -0.40 -8.83 -2.30
C GLN A 28 0.38 -9.98 -1.63
N LYS A 29 0.39 -10.04 -0.29
CA LYS A 29 1.00 -11.15 0.46
C LYS A 29 0.28 -12.47 0.24
N GLN A 30 -1.06 -12.46 0.24
CA GLN A 30 -1.89 -13.63 -0.05
C GLN A 30 -1.67 -14.13 -1.47
N ASN A 31 -1.55 -13.22 -2.45
CA ASN A 31 -1.25 -13.60 -3.83
C ASN A 31 0.18 -14.17 -3.99
N ALA A 32 1.19 -13.59 -3.31
CA ALA A 32 2.54 -14.16 -3.29
C ALA A 32 2.54 -15.58 -2.70
N TRP A 33 1.83 -15.79 -1.60
CA TRP A 33 1.64 -17.11 -0.99
C TRP A 33 0.93 -18.10 -1.93
N ALA A 34 -0.18 -17.66 -2.57
CA ALA A 34 -0.92 -18.47 -3.52
C ALA A 34 -0.06 -18.85 -4.74
N HIS A 35 0.78 -17.92 -5.23
CA HIS A 35 1.73 -18.18 -6.32
C HIS A 35 2.77 -19.23 -5.91
N TRP A 36 3.38 -19.13 -4.73
CA TRP A 36 4.28 -20.17 -4.22
C TRP A 36 3.59 -21.53 -4.11
N ARG A 37 2.38 -21.56 -3.54
CA ARG A 37 1.63 -22.81 -3.40
C ARG A 37 1.27 -23.43 -4.74
N THR A 38 0.95 -22.60 -5.74
CA THR A 38 0.73 -23.04 -7.13
C THR A 38 1.99 -23.69 -7.70
N CYS A 39 3.16 -23.06 -7.54
CA CYS A 39 4.43 -23.60 -8.02
C CYS A 39 4.82 -24.91 -7.32
N ASP A 40 4.66 -24.97 -6.00
CA ASP A 40 4.94 -26.17 -5.20
C ASP A 40 4.05 -27.35 -5.61
N LEU A 41 2.74 -27.15 -5.70
CA LEU A 41 1.80 -28.18 -6.16
C LEU A 41 2.08 -28.59 -7.61
N THR A 42 2.45 -27.65 -8.49
CA THR A 42 2.86 -27.97 -9.87
C THR A 42 4.06 -28.91 -9.88
N GLY A 43 5.06 -28.66 -9.02
CA GLY A 43 6.21 -29.55 -8.88
C GLY A 43 5.86 -30.92 -8.30
N GLN A 44 4.90 -30.98 -7.37
CA GLN A 44 4.39 -32.24 -6.83
C GLN A 44 3.65 -33.05 -7.91
N THR A 45 2.75 -32.40 -8.66
CA THR A 45 2.02 -33.01 -9.78
C THR A 45 2.99 -33.49 -10.86
N ALA A 46 3.98 -32.70 -11.26
CA ALA A 46 4.98 -33.12 -12.26
C ALA A 46 5.74 -34.39 -11.86
N ARG A 47 6.04 -34.56 -10.56
CA ARG A 47 6.65 -35.81 -10.03
C ARG A 47 5.66 -36.97 -10.02
N GLN A 48 4.42 -36.73 -9.57
CA GLN A 48 3.37 -37.76 -9.51
C GLN A 48 3.01 -38.29 -10.89
N GLU A 49 3.00 -37.44 -11.91
CA GLU A 49 2.73 -37.79 -13.30
C GLU A 49 3.96 -38.33 -14.06
N ALA A 50 5.09 -38.51 -13.37
CA ALA A 50 6.36 -38.95 -13.97
C ALA A 50 6.74 -38.12 -15.21
N ALA A 51 6.59 -36.80 -15.13
CA ALA A 51 7.02 -35.89 -16.17
C ALA A 51 8.54 -35.96 -16.39
N SER A 52 9.05 -35.36 -17.46
CA SER A 52 10.49 -35.36 -17.75
C SER A 52 11.32 -34.77 -16.61
N ASP A 53 12.55 -35.27 -16.43
CA ASP A 53 13.50 -34.77 -15.43
C ASP A 53 13.70 -33.25 -15.55
N THR A 54 13.74 -32.73 -16.78
CA THR A 54 13.80 -31.30 -17.07
C THR A 54 12.59 -30.55 -16.49
N LEU A 55 11.36 -31.05 -16.68
CA LEU A 55 10.16 -30.38 -16.16
C LEU A 55 10.10 -30.44 -14.63
N GLN A 56 10.47 -31.58 -14.04
CA GLN A 56 10.57 -31.71 -12.58
C GLN A 56 11.61 -30.74 -11.99
N ALA A 57 12.76 -30.57 -12.64
CA ALA A 57 13.80 -29.63 -12.22
C ALA A 57 13.34 -28.17 -12.35
N LEU A 58 12.70 -27.81 -13.48
CA LEU A 58 12.19 -26.45 -13.70
C LEU A 58 11.10 -26.09 -12.70
N THR A 59 10.16 -26.99 -12.42
CA THR A 59 9.09 -26.75 -11.45
C THR A 59 9.61 -26.63 -10.02
N ALA A 60 10.62 -27.42 -9.64
CA ALA A 60 11.31 -27.27 -8.36
C ALA A 60 12.01 -25.90 -8.23
N LEU A 61 12.70 -25.45 -9.28
CA LEU A 61 13.33 -24.13 -9.31
C LEU A 61 12.30 -23.01 -9.20
N THR A 62 11.18 -23.09 -9.92
CA THR A 62 10.11 -22.09 -9.85
C THR A 62 9.51 -22.01 -8.45
N ALA A 63 9.30 -23.14 -7.78
CA ALA A 63 8.81 -23.16 -6.39
C ALA A 63 9.80 -22.46 -5.45
N GLN A 64 11.10 -22.73 -5.57
CA GLN A 64 12.15 -22.08 -4.78
C GLN A 64 12.21 -20.56 -5.01
N GLN A 65 12.15 -20.13 -6.27
CA GLN A 65 12.15 -18.70 -6.61
C GLN A 65 10.89 -17.99 -6.10
N SER A 66 9.74 -18.68 -6.19
CA SER A 66 8.47 -18.16 -5.71
C SER A 66 8.43 -17.99 -4.19
N GLU A 67 9.07 -18.90 -3.45
CA GLU A 67 9.22 -18.77 -2.00
C GLU A 67 9.96 -17.48 -1.62
N ALA A 68 10.99 -17.10 -2.38
CA ALA A 68 11.70 -15.84 -2.16
C ALA A 68 10.77 -14.61 -2.30
N PHE A 69 9.77 -14.66 -3.20
CA PHE A 69 8.78 -13.60 -3.30
C PHE A 69 7.86 -13.54 -2.07
N VAL A 70 7.48 -14.67 -1.50
CA VAL A 70 6.73 -14.69 -0.23
C VAL A 70 7.54 -14.03 0.89
N LEU A 71 8.84 -14.29 0.96
CA LEU A 71 9.72 -13.68 1.96
C LEU A 71 9.90 -12.16 1.75
N ASP A 72 9.99 -11.71 0.50
CA ASP A 72 10.12 -10.28 0.15
C ASP A 72 8.83 -9.49 0.44
N TYR A 73 7.67 -10.03 0.06
CA TYR A 73 6.37 -9.39 0.34
C TYR A 73 5.94 -9.53 1.81
N GLY A 74 6.43 -10.58 2.49
CA GLY A 74 6.04 -10.99 3.83
C GLY A 74 4.93 -12.04 3.85
N VAL A 75 4.87 -12.80 4.95
CA VAL A 75 3.85 -13.84 5.16
C VAL A 75 2.48 -13.19 5.42
N PRO A 76 1.40 -13.62 4.74
CA PRO A 76 0.07 -13.07 5.00
C PRO A 76 -0.42 -13.43 6.40
N SER A 77 -1.20 -12.53 7.00
CA SER A 77 -1.75 -12.74 8.36
C SER A 77 -2.74 -13.90 8.38
N GLU A 78 -3.50 -14.06 7.29
CA GLU A 78 -4.38 -15.20 7.05
C GLU A 78 -3.92 -15.91 5.78
N ARG A 79 -3.56 -17.19 5.92
CA ARG A 79 -3.14 -18.03 4.79
C ARG A 79 -4.37 -18.54 4.05
N PRO A 80 -4.48 -18.31 2.73
CA PRO A 80 -5.54 -18.91 1.93
C PRO A 80 -5.54 -20.43 2.06
N ALA A 81 -6.73 -21.04 2.14
CA ALA A 81 -6.91 -22.47 2.33
C ALA A 81 -6.64 -23.25 1.02
N MET A 82 -5.38 -23.28 0.60
CA MET A 82 -4.94 -23.76 -0.71
C MET A 82 -4.09 -25.03 -0.60
N GLU A 83 -4.58 -26.01 0.14
CA GLU A 83 -3.80 -27.24 0.40
C GLU A 83 -3.87 -28.26 -0.74
N THR A 84 -4.80 -28.09 -1.69
CA THR A 84 -4.98 -29.00 -2.83
C THR A 84 -4.93 -28.25 -4.16
N VAL A 85 -4.73 -29.01 -5.24
CA VAL A 85 -4.73 -28.47 -6.61
C VAL A 85 -6.08 -27.83 -6.93
N GLU A 86 -7.18 -28.47 -6.55
CA GLU A 86 -8.54 -27.99 -6.80
C GLU A 86 -8.79 -26.66 -6.07
N ALA A 87 -8.34 -26.55 -4.82
CA ALA A 87 -8.47 -25.32 -4.04
C ALA A 87 -7.67 -24.17 -4.65
N VAL A 88 -6.42 -24.43 -5.05
CA VAL A 88 -5.59 -23.43 -5.75
C VAL A 88 -6.24 -22.96 -7.05
N LEU A 89 -6.70 -23.89 -7.90
CA LEU A 89 -7.32 -23.54 -9.18
C LEU A 89 -8.62 -22.74 -9.01
N ALA A 90 -9.35 -22.96 -7.92
CA ALA A 90 -10.60 -22.24 -7.64
C ALA A 90 -10.37 -20.81 -7.08
N GLU A 91 -9.32 -20.61 -6.29
CA GLU A 91 -9.12 -19.38 -5.51
C GLU A 91 -7.99 -18.48 -6.02
N ALA A 92 -6.84 -19.06 -6.41
CA ALA A 92 -5.65 -18.29 -6.79
C ALA A 92 -5.89 -17.30 -7.94
N PRO A 93 -6.68 -17.61 -9.00
CA PRO A 93 -6.96 -16.64 -10.06
C PRO A 93 -7.64 -15.35 -9.56
N LYS A 94 -8.51 -15.45 -8.55
CA LYS A 94 -9.22 -14.29 -7.98
C LYS A 94 -8.24 -13.38 -7.23
N LEU A 95 -7.34 -13.97 -6.43
CA LEU A 95 -6.29 -13.23 -5.74
C LEU A 95 -5.31 -12.59 -6.71
N ALA A 96 -4.90 -13.31 -7.76
CA ALA A 96 -4.02 -12.79 -8.80
C ALA A 96 -4.64 -11.60 -9.53
N GLN A 97 -5.92 -11.69 -9.88
CA GLN A 97 -6.63 -10.59 -10.52
C GLN A 97 -6.74 -9.37 -9.61
N GLN A 98 -7.12 -9.56 -8.34
CA GLN A 98 -7.23 -8.46 -7.39
C GLN A 98 -5.87 -7.80 -7.11
N ALA A 99 -4.81 -8.60 -6.91
CA ALA A 99 -3.46 -8.10 -6.70
C ALA A 99 -2.94 -7.33 -7.93
N ALA A 100 -3.28 -7.75 -9.14
CA ALA A 100 -2.94 -7.03 -10.36
C ALA A 100 -3.66 -5.67 -10.45
N VAL A 101 -4.95 -5.62 -10.09
CA VAL A 101 -5.71 -4.36 -9.99
C VAL A 101 -5.07 -3.43 -8.95
N ASP A 102 -4.73 -3.96 -7.77
CA ASP A 102 -4.13 -3.17 -6.70
C ASP A 102 -2.72 -2.68 -7.06
N ALA A 103 -1.92 -3.49 -7.78
CA ALA A 103 -0.60 -3.10 -8.25
C ALA A 103 -0.63 -2.00 -9.33
N GLN A 104 -1.73 -1.89 -10.07
CA GLN A 104 -1.93 -0.83 -11.07
C GLN A 104 -2.47 0.47 -10.47
N ARG A 105 -3.01 0.44 -9.25
CA ARG A 105 -3.43 1.66 -8.55
C ARG A 105 -2.17 2.49 -8.26
N LYS A 106 -2.23 3.79 -8.57
CA LYS A 106 -1.18 4.72 -8.15
C LYS A 106 -1.00 4.59 -6.62
N PRO A 107 0.23 4.68 -6.10
CA PRO A 107 0.45 4.76 -4.66
C PRO A 107 -0.48 5.83 -4.10
N ASP A 108 -1.29 5.49 -3.10
CA ASP A 108 -2.17 6.47 -2.46
C ASP A 108 -1.28 7.60 -1.93
N ALA A 109 -1.40 8.78 -2.54
CA ALA A 109 -0.60 9.95 -2.19
C ALA A 109 -0.78 10.30 -0.71
N TRP A 110 -1.93 9.96 -0.13
CA TRP A 110 -2.19 10.11 1.30
C TRP A 110 -1.43 9.10 2.14
N ALA A 111 -1.41 7.82 1.77
CA ALA A 111 -0.64 6.82 2.49
C ALA A 111 0.86 7.17 2.51
N MET A 112 1.38 7.72 1.41
CA MET A 112 2.77 8.22 1.36
C MET A 112 2.97 9.47 2.22
N ALA A 113 2.03 10.42 2.19
CA ALA A 113 2.09 11.62 3.02
C ALA A 113 1.98 11.29 4.51
N ASP A 114 1.10 10.36 4.89
CA ASP A 114 0.93 9.87 6.26
C ASP A 114 2.19 9.18 6.76
N GLY A 115 2.79 8.30 5.95
CA GLY A 115 4.05 7.66 6.28
C GLY A 115 5.18 8.68 6.48
N ALA A 116 5.25 9.71 5.63
CA ALA A 116 6.23 10.79 5.78
C ALA A 116 5.98 11.63 7.04
N MET A 117 4.72 11.94 7.38
CA MET A 117 4.36 12.64 8.60
C MET A 117 4.68 11.81 9.86
N GLU A 118 4.39 10.51 9.85
CA GLU A 118 4.70 9.61 10.96
C GLU A 118 6.20 9.47 11.19
N LEU A 119 6.98 9.33 10.11
CA LEU A 119 8.43 9.35 10.19
C LEU A 119 8.95 10.69 10.74
N GLY A 120 8.39 11.82 10.27
CA GLY A 120 8.69 13.15 10.78
C GLY A 120 8.37 13.33 12.27
N ILE A 121 7.23 12.79 12.73
CA ILE A 121 6.84 12.76 14.15
C ILE A 121 7.82 11.89 14.95
N GLY A 122 8.18 10.71 14.45
CA GLY A 122 9.14 9.82 15.09
C GLY A 122 10.52 10.47 15.27
N LEU A 123 11.05 11.09 14.21
CA LEU A 123 12.33 11.81 14.23
C LEU A 123 12.29 13.05 15.14
N ALA A 124 11.20 13.82 15.11
CA ALA A 124 11.02 14.99 15.97
C ALA A 124 10.93 14.60 17.46
N GLY A 125 10.32 13.45 17.77
CA GLY A 125 10.26 12.88 19.12
C GLY A 125 11.61 12.37 19.62
N LEU A 126 12.39 11.72 18.76
CA LEU A 126 13.70 11.15 19.10
C LEU A 126 14.80 12.20 19.34
N LEU A 127 14.76 13.34 18.63
CA LEU A 127 15.91 14.26 18.57
C LEU A 127 15.67 15.65 19.21
N GLY A 128 14.47 15.97 19.69
CA GLY A 128 14.06 17.38 19.77
C GLY A 128 13.84 18.03 21.13
N GLY A 129 13.90 17.34 22.28
CA GLY A 129 13.59 17.96 23.58
C GLY A 129 12.26 18.75 23.57
N VAL A 130 12.18 19.92 24.20
CA VAL A 130 10.94 20.74 24.25
C VAL A 130 10.49 21.22 22.85
N TYR A 131 11.42 21.52 21.94
CA TYR A 131 11.08 21.93 20.57
C TYR A 131 10.57 20.76 19.72
N GLY A 132 11.08 19.55 19.96
CA GLY A 132 10.61 18.31 19.37
C GLY A 132 9.18 17.97 19.80
N LEU A 133 8.85 18.18 21.08
CA LEU A 133 7.47 18.02 21.56
C LEU A 133 6.50 18.98 20.85
N ARG A 134 6.86 20.26 20.69
CA ARG A 134 6.01 21.20 19.95
C ARG A 134 5.85 20.82 18.48
N LEU A 135 6.93 20.38 17.83
CA LEU A 135 6.88 19.94 16.44
C LEU A 135 6.06 18.66 16.26
N THR A 136 6.18 17.68 17.17
CA THR A 136 5.34 16.47 17.13
C THR A 136 3.87 16.79 17.35
N THR A 137 3.54 17.70 18.28
CA THR A 137 2.15 18.17 18.47
C THR A 137 1.62 18.85 17.21
N PHE A 138 2.41 19.74 16.60
CA PHE A 138 2.03 20.40 15.36
C PHE A 138 1.81 19.41 14.21
N LEU A 139 2.73 18.48 14.00
CA LEU A 139 2.62 17.45 12.96
C LEU A 139 1.44 16.50 13.20
N LYS A 140 1.17 16.12 14.46
CA LYS A 140 -0.04 15.34 14.81
C LYS A 140 -1.32 16.11 14.50
N GLN A 141 -1.37 17.39 14.84
CA GLN A 141 -2.52 18.24 14.51
C GLN A 141 -2.68 18.43 12.99
N ALA A 142 -1.58 18.55 12.25
CA ALA A 142 -1.60 18.62 10.80
C ALA A 142 -2.15 17.33 10.19
N LYS A 143 -1.69 16.15 10.66
CA LYS A 143 -2.23 14.85 10.26
C LYS A 143 -3.73 14.74 10.55
N GLN A 144 -4.17 15.04 11.77
CA GLN A 144 -5.60 15.00 12.13
C GLN A 144 -6.46 15.91 11.24
N LYS A 145 -5.98 17.11 10.90
CA LYS A 145 -6.67 18.01 9.98
C LYS A 145 -6.70 17.49 8.55
N SER A 146 -5.64 16.79 8.14
CA SER A 146 -5.55 16.11 6.86
C SER A 146 -6.57 14.97 6.76
N ASP A 147 -6.64 14.12 7.78
CA ASP A 147 -7.61 13.00 7.86
C ASP A 147 -9.04 13.52 7.79
N ALA A 148 -9.37 14.55 8.58
CA ALA A 148 -10.68 15.17 8.56
C ALA A 148 -11.03 15.79 7.18
N LEU A 149 -10.06 16.38 6.48
CA LEU A 149 -10.28 16.89 5.13
C LEU A 149 -10.55 15.75 4.14
N LYS A 150 -9.81 14.63 4.23
CA LYS A 150 -10.03 13.44 3.39
C LYS A 150 -11.44 12.88 3.59
N GLU A 151 -11.86 12.71 4.84
CA GLU A 151 -13.20 12.25 5.20
C GLU A 151 -14.30 13.17 4.63
N ILE A 152 -14.13 14.49 4.74
CA ILE A 152 -15.07 15.47 4.18
C ILE A 152 -15.13 15.35 2.65
N VAL A 153 -13.99 15.19 1.97
CA VAL A 153 -13.97 15.05 0.51
C VAL A 153 -14.65 13.76 0.06
N GLU A 154 -14.35 12.63 0.71
CA GLU A 154 -14.96 11.33 0.42
C GLU A 154 -16.48 11.34 0.68
N GLY A 155 -16.90 11.87 1.83
CA GLY A 155 -18.31 12.03 2.16
C GLY A 155 -19.06 12.94 1.19
N ASN A 156 -18.42 14.00 0.71
CA ASN A 156 -18.98 14.88 -0.31
C ASN A 156 -19.13 14.17 -1.67
N GLU A 157 -18.17 13.35 -2.07
CA GLU A 157 -18.29 12.56 -3.31
C GLU A 157 -19.39 11.50 -3.19
N LEU A 158 -19.52 10.83 -2.04
CA LEU A 158 -20.61 9.90 -1.78
C LEU A 158 -21.98 10.61 -1.80
N PHE A 159 -22.09 11.78 -1.18
CA PHE A 159 -23.32 12.58 -1.20
C PHE A 159 -23.77 12.90 -2.64
N LYS A 160 -22.84 13.26 -3.53
CA LYS A 160 -23.15 13.55 -4.93
C LYS A 160 -23.70 12.33 -5.68
N GLN A 161 -23.21 11.14 -5.34
CA GLN A 161 -23.68 9.89 -5.93
C GLN A 161 -25.08 9.53 -5.43
N LEU A 162 -25.33 9.70 -4.13
CA LEU A 162 -26.59 9.30 -3.49
C LEU A 162 -27.72 10.33 -3.68
N CYS A 163 -27.39 11.61 -3.86
CA CYS A 163 -28.36 12.71 -3.88
C CYS A 163 -28.22 13.60 -5.13
N PRO A 164 -28.43 13.06 -6.36
CA PRO A 164 -28.24 13.83 -7.59
C PRO A 164 -29.18 15.04 -7.72
N THR A 165 -30.35 15.00 -7.07
CA THR A 165 -31.32 16.09 -7.07
C THR A 165 -30.91 17.29 -6.21
N ALA A 166 -29.95 17.12 -5.28
CA ALA A 166 -29.43 18.19 -4.42
C ALA A 166 -28.16 18.86 -4.98
N MET A 167 -27.73 18.48 -6.19
CA MET A 167 -26.44 18.89 -6.75
C MET A 167 -26.28 20.39 -6.98
N ASP A 168 -27.35 21.08 -7.38
CA ASP A 168 -27.27 22.52 -7.64
C ASP A 168 -27.13 23.32 -6.34
N GLN A 169 -27.83 22.90 -5.28
CA GLN A 169 -27.68 23.48 -3.94
C GLN A 169 -26.29 23.19 -3.36
N PHE A 170 -25.77 21.98 -3.57
CA PHE A 170 -24.42 21.60 -3.17
C PHE A 170 -23.36 22.50 -3.84
N LYS A 171 -23.44 22.68 -5.17
CA LYS A 171 -22.54 23.55 -5.93
C LYS A 171 -22.62 24.99 -5.45
N GLN A 172 -23.84 25.49 -5.19
CA GLN A 172 -24.05 26.84 -4.70
C GLN A 172 -23.40 27.06 -3.32
N ALA A 173 -23.56 26.11 -2.39
CA ALA A 173 -22.93 26.16 -1.07
C ALA A 173 -21.38 26.19 -1.12
N HIS A 174 -20.79 25.66 -2.20
CA HIS A 174 -19.34 25.57 -2.38
C HIS A 174 -18.77 26.63 -3.34
N ALA A 175 -19.61 27.49 -3.92
CA ALA A 175 -19.20 28.45 -4.95
C ALA A 175 -18.07 29.37 -4.49
N ASN A 176 -18.12 29.80 -3.22
CA ASN A 176 -17.20 30.75 -2.61
C ASN A 176 -15.97 30.12 -1.94
N GLN A 177 -15.71 28.83 -2.15
CA GLN A 177 -14.48 28.23 -1.68
C GLN A 177 -13.26 28.92 -2.30
N SER A 178 -12.23 29.13 -1.48
CA SER A 178 -10.98 29.75 -1.93
C SER A 178 -10.30 28.91 -3.02
N ALA A 179 -9.48 29.54 -3.86
CA ALA A 179 -8.71 28.83 -4.87
C ALA A 179 -7.78 27.77 -4.26
N ALA A 180 -7.20 28.05 -3.09
CA ALA A 180 -6.38 27.11 -2.34
C ALA A 180 -7.20 25.88 -1.88
N THR A 181 -8.40 26.09 -1.33
CA THR A 181 -9.30 25.01 -0.92
C THR A 181 -9.76 24.17 -2.12
N LYS A 182 -10.13 24.80 -3.24
CA LYS A 182 -10.52 24.10 -4.47
C LYS A 182 -9.38 23.25 -5.02
N ARG A 183 -8.16 23.78 -5.00
CA ARG A 183 -6.95 23.04 -5.41
C ARG A 183 -6.73 21.82 -4.52
N LEU A 184 -6.76 21.99 -3.20
CA LEU A 184 -6.62 20.89 -2.25
C LEU A 184 -7.68 19.82 -2.48
N VAL A 185 -8.97 20.20 -2.57
CA VAL A 185 -10.07 19.26 -2.82
C VAL A 185 -9.91 18.52 -4.15
N THR A 186 -9.44 19.18 -5.21
CA THR A 186 -9.18 18.53 -6.50
C THR A 186 -8.00 17.55 -6.41
N GLU A 187 -6.91 17.95 -5.75
CA GLU A 187 -5.74 17.09 -5.51
C GLU A 187 -6.11 15.89 -4.61
N THR A 188 -7.06 16.05 -3.67
CA THR A 188 -7.55 14.97 -2.78
C THR A 188 -8.41 13.92 -3.51
N LYS A 189 -9.06 14.26 -4.63
CA LYS A 189 -9.95 13.35 -5.38
C LYS A 189 -9.26 12.43 -6.38
N GLY A 190 -8.06 12.81 -6.83
CA GLY A 190 -7.33 12.16 -7.94
C GLY A 190 -6.27 11.19 -7.46
#